data_AF-A0AAI9IHN0-F1
#
_entry.id   AF-A0AAI9IHN0-F1
#
_cell.length_a   1.000
_cell.length_b   1.000
_cell.length_c   1.000
_cell.angle_alpha   90.00
_cell.angle_beta   90.00
_cell.angle_gamma   90.00
#
_symmetry.space_group_name_H-M   'P 1'
#
loop_
_entity.id
_entity.type
_entity.pdbx_description
1 polymer ?
#
loop_
_entity_poly.entity_id
_entity_poly.type
_entity_poly.pdbx_seq_one_letter_code
_entity_poly.pdbx_strand_id
1 'polypeptide(L)'
;MHRRSARYGNQRIFSELHGHGIEGEAIAELKADLAAGEGERAAQVLRRKFSAPPADAETRAKQMRFLQQRGFSHRSIREALQTAWSDEEESS
;
A
#
# COMPACT_ATOMS: atom_id res chain seq x y z
N MET A 1 -0.75 -15.97 -9.02
CA MET A 1 0.47 -15.24 -8.61
C MET A 1 0.22 -13.90 -7.89
N HIS A 2 -1.01 -13.45 -7.59
CA HIS A 2 -1.29 -12.10 -7.04
C HIS A 2 -1.34 -11.97 -5.50
N ARG A 3 -1.01 -13.01 -4.74
CA ARG A 3 -1.28 -13.03 -3.28
C ARG A 3 -0.23 -12.30 -2.43
N ARG A 4 1.01 -12.13 -2.92
CA ARG A 4 2.07 -11.36 -2.25
C ARG A 4 1.98 -9.86 -2.53
N SER A 5 1.69 -9.46 -3.77
CA SER A 5 1.55 -8.04 -4.14
C SER A 5 0.42 -7.35 -3.35
N ALA A 6 -0.63 -8.09 -3.00
CA ALA A 6 -1.71 -7.62 -2.12
C ALA A 6 -1.24 -7.20 -0.71
N ARG A 7 -0.02 -7.57 -0.27
CA ARG A 7 0.48 -7.34 1.10
C ARG A 7 1.65 -6.36 1.20
N TYR A 8 2.22 -5.98 0.05
CA TYR A 8 3.42 -5.16 -0.02
C TYR A 8 3.21 -4.00 -0.99
N GLY A 9 3.82 -2.87 -0.67
CA GLY A 9 3.85 -1.73 -1.56
C GLY A 9 4.91 -1.89 -2.65
N ASN A 10 4.81 -1.00 -3.62
CA ASN A 10 5.51 -1.09 -4.88
C ASN A 10 7.02 -0.98 -4.69
N GLN A 11 7.50 -0.23 -3.69
CA GLN A 11 8.95 -0.11 -3.42
C GLN A 11 9.58 -1.47 -3.09
N ARG A 12 8.87 -2.29 -2.30
CA ARG A 12 9.36 -3.63 -1.96
C ARG A 12 9.30 -4.56 -3.18
N ILE A 13 8.20 -4.50 -3.93
CA ILE A 13 8.03 -5.31 -5.16
C ILE A 13 9.15 -4.99 -6.16
N PHE A 14 9.46 -3.71 -6.41
CA PHE A 14 10.54 -3.33 -7.33
C PHE A 14 11.92 -3.71 -6.81
N SER A 15 12.15 -3.60 -5.50
CA SER A 15 13.43 -4.04 -4.90
C SER A 15 13.63 -5.54 -5.10
N GLU A 16 12.57 -6.34 -4.97
CA GLU A 16 12.61 -7.77 -5.26
C GLU A 16 12.86 -8.01 -6.77
N LEU A 17 12.13 -7.36 -7.68
CA LEU A 17 12.32 -7.51 -9.13
C LEU A 17 13.73 -7.14 -9.61
N HIS A 18 14.29 -6.05 -9.10
CA HIS A 18 15.68 -5.65 -9.38
C HIS A 18 16.67 -6.71 -8.88
N GLY A 19 16.44 -7.29 -7.70
CA GLY A 19 17.26 -8.39 -7.19
C GLY A 19 17.24 -9.66 -8.07
N HIS A 20 16.24 -9.80 -8.94
CA HIS A 20 16.14 -10.90 -9.92
C HIS A 20 16.63 -10.52 -11.32
N GLY A 21 17.25 -9.34 -11.49
CA GLY A 21 17.81 -8.89 -12.77
C GLY A 21 16.77 -8.44 -13.80
N ILE A 22 15.55 -8.12 -13.35
CA ILE A 22 14.51 -7.54 -14.22
C ILE A 22 14.72 -6.02 -14.24
N GLU A 23 15.02 -5.47 -15.41
CA GLU A 23 15.30 -4.04 -15.62
C GLU A 23 14.62 -3.50 -16.89
N GLY A 24 14.57 -2.18 -17.04
CA GLY A 24 14.15 -1.50 -18.28
C GLY A 24 12.67 -1.12 -18.38
N GLU A 25 12.21 -0.98 -19.63
CA GLU A 25 10.86 -0.52 -20.04
C GLU A 25 9.74 -1.33 -19.37
N ALA A 26 9.94 -2.63 -19.21
CA ALA A 26 8.97 -3.56 -18.60
C ALA A 26 8.63 -3.22 -17.14
N ILE A 27 9.53 -2.55 -16.41
CA ILE A 27 9.25 -2.07 -15.04
C ILE A 27 8.48 -0.75 -15.06
N ALA A 28 8.64 0.08 -16.09
CA ALA A 28 8.02 1.40 -16.15
C ALA A 28 6.50 1.32 -16.37
N GLU A 29 6.06 0.46 -17.27
CA GLU A 29 4.62 0.20 -17.50
C GLU A 29 3.99 -0.47 -16.27
N LEU A 30 4.68 -1.48 -15.72
CA LEU A 30 4.26 -2.16 -14.49
C LEU A 30 4.17 -1.19 -13.29
N LYS A 31 5.01 -0.16 -13.25
CA LYS A 31 5.00 0.89 -12.21
C LYS A 31 3.73 1.71 -12.24
N ALA A 32 3.26 2.09 -13.42
CA ALA A 32 2.04 2.89 -13.56
C ALA A 32 0.82 2.09 -13.09
N ASP A 33 0.68 0.85 -13.55
CA ASP A 33 -0.44 -0.03 -13.17
C ASP A 33 -0.42 -0.37 -11.68
N LEU A 34 0.75 -0.67 -11.13
CA LEU A 34 0.88 -0.97 -9.71
C LEU A 34 0.62 0.26 -8.83
N ALA A 35 0.92 1.47 -9.29
CA ALA A 35 0.68 2.70 -8.55
C ALA A 35 -0.82 3.02 -8.42
N ALA A 36 -1.62 2.74 -9.47
CA ALA A 36 -3.05 3.03 -9.47
C ALA A 36 -3.81 2.28 -8.35
N GLY A 37 -3.43 1.04 -8.04
CA GLY A 37 -4.07 0.24 -6.99
C GLY A 37 -3.32 0.18 -5.64
N GLU A 38 -2.23 0.95 -5.47
CA GLU A 38 -1.39 0.84 -4.27
C GLU A 38 -2.11 1.34 -2.99
N GLY A 39 -2.92 2.39 -3.11
CA GLY A 39 -3.72 2.95 -2.01
C GLY A 39 -4.73 1.95 -1.46
N GLU A 40 -5.51 1.32 -2.33
CA GLU A 40 -6.50 0.32 -1.95
C GLU A 40 -5.86 -0.92 -1.26
N ARG A 41 -4.74 -1.41 -1.80
CA ARG A 41 -3.98 -2.50 -1.17
C ARG A 41 -3.45 -2.09 0.21
N ALA A 42 -2.94 -0.87 0.33
CA ALA A 42 -2.49 -0.33 1.62
C ALA A 42 -3.64 -0.25 2.63
N ALA A 43 -4.84 0.18 2.22
CA ALA A 43 -6.04 0.22 3.05
C ALA A 43 -6.46 -1.18 3.53
N GLN A 44 -6.50 -2.17 2.63
CA GLN A 44 -6.79 -3.57 3.00
C GLN A 44 -5.76 -4.14 3.99
N VAL A 45 -4.48 -3.88 3.77
CA VAL A 45 -3.40 -4.33 4.67
C VAL A 45 -3.52 -3.66 6.04
N LEU A 46 -3.91 -2.38 6.07
CA LEU A 46 -4.10 -1.63 7.29
C LEU A 46 -5.30 -2.15 8.09
N ARG A 47 -6.47 -2.30 7.47
CA ARG A 47 -7.70 -2.90 8.06
C ARG A 47 -7.46 -4.29 8.64
N ARG A 48 -6.68 -5.12 7.95
CA ARG A 48 -6.33 -6.48 8.42
C ARG A 48 -5.46 -6.47 9.67
N LYS A 49 -4.65 -5.43 9.88
CA LYS A 49 -3.74 -5.34 11.03
C LYS A 49 -4.36 -4.58 12.21
N PHE A 50 -5.13 -3.54 11.92
CA PHE A 50 -5.70 -2.64 12.91
C PHE A 50 -7.22 -2.60 12.72
N SER A 51 -7.95 -2.99 13.77
CA SER A 51 -9.42 -3.08 13.74
C SER A 51 -10.13 -1.73 13.76
N ALA A 52 -9.41 -0.64 14.01
CA ALA A 52 -9.98 0.69 14.18
C ALA A 52 -9.04 1.78 13.64
N PRO A 53 -9.58 2.95 13.26
CA PRO A 53 -8.78 4.12 12.89
C PRO A 53 -7.86 4.56 14.04
N PRO A 54 -6.76 5.29 13.74
CA PRO A 54 -5.86 5.77 14.78
C PRO A 54 -6.59 6.80 15.66
N ALA A 55 -6.55 6.58 16.97
CA ALA A 55 -7.20 7.47 17.94
C ALA A 55 -6.38 8.72 18.28
N ASP A 56 -5.07 8.68 18.03
CA ASP A 56 -4.11 9.72 18.39
C ASP A 56 -2.91 9.77 17.43
N ALA A 57 -2.01 10.73 17.65
CA ALA A 57 -0.82 10.90 16.83
C ALA A 57 0.15 9.70 16.92
N GLU A 58 0.23 9.03 18.07
CA GLU A 58 1.13 7.91 18.29
C GLU A 58 0.68 6.67 17.51
N THR A 59 -0.59 6.30 17.64
CA THR A 59 -1.24 5.22 16.89
C THR A 59 -1.22 5.50 15.41
N ARG A 60 -1.42 6.75 14.98
CA ARG A 60 -1.26 7.15 13.57
C ARG A 60 0.18 6.93 13.08
N ALA A 61 1.19 7.34 13.85
CA ALA A 61 2.59 7.11 13.50
C ALA A 61 2.94 5.62 13.44
N LYS A 62 2.38 4.80 14.34
CA LYS A 62 2.52 3.34 14.33
C LYS A 62 1.94 2.72 13.06
N GLN A 63 0.74 3.12 12.66
CA GLN A 63 0.09 2.67 11.42
C GLN A 63 0.87 3.07 10.17
N MET A 64 1.36 4.31 10.10
CA MET A 64 2.22 4.77 9.01
C MET A 64 3.50 3.93 8.89
N ARG A 65 4.22 3.75 10.00
CA ARG A 65 5.46 2.96 10.03
C ARG A 65 5.25 1.52 9.59
N PHE A 66 4.13 0.91 9.98
CA PHE A 66 3.75 -0.45 9.57
C PHE A 66 3.61 -0.59 8.04
N LEU A 67 3.04 0.41 7.36
CA LEU A 67 2.90 0.43 5.91
C LEU A 67 4.23 0.80 5.22
N GLN A 68 5.01 1.73 5.76
CA GLN A 68 6.35 2.07 5.24
C GLN A 68 7.26 0.84 5.22
N GLN A 69 7.28 0.05 6.29
CA GLN A 69 8.06 -1.20 6.38
C GLN A 69 7.60 -2.27 5.37
N ARG A 70 6.39 -2.14 4.83
CA ARG A 70 5.86 -3.00 3.75
C ARG A 70 6.14 -2.44 2.36
N GLY A 71 6.83 -1.30 2.26
CA GLY A 71 7.23 -0.68 1.00
C GLY A 71 6.14 0.15 0.33
N PHE A 72 5.09 0.54 1.05
CA PHE A 72 4.05 1.41 0.52
C PHE A 72 4.55 2.86 0.40
N SER A 73 4.20 3.52 -0.70
CA SER A 73 4.56 4.92 -0.92
C SER A 73 3.86 5.86 0.07
N HIS A 74 4.45 7.04 0.31
CA HIS A 74 3.85 8.06 1.17
C HIS A 74 2.45 8.50 0.72
N ARG A 75 2.22 8.56 -0.61
CA ARG A 75 0.91 8.88 -1.19
C ARG A 75 -0.12 7.83 -0.77
N SER A 76 0.15 6.55 -1.04
CA SER A 76 -0.75 5.45 -0.72
C SER A 76 -0.97 5.27 0.78
N ILE A 77 0.02 5.60 1.62
CA ILE A 77 -0.14 5.60 3.07
C ILE A 77 -1.15 6.67 3.52
N ARG A 78 -1.07 7.88 2.97
CA ARG A 78 -2.02 8.96 3.31
C ARG A 78 -3.43 8.60 2.85
N GLU A 79 -3.55 8.02 1.65
CA GLU A 79 -4.82 7.57 1.09
C GLU A 79 -5.42 6.45 1.95
N ALA A 80 -4.63 5.42 2.28
CA ALA A 80 -5.08 4.30 3.11
C ALA A 80 -5.55 4.74 4.50
N LEU A 81 -4.91 5.72 5.12
CA LEU A 81 -5.36 6.27 6.41
C LEU A 81 -6.72 6.96 6.32
N GLN A 82 -7.10 7.45 5.14
CA GLN A 82 -8.41 8.08 4.90
C GLN A 82 -9.46 7.03 4.51
N THR A 83 -9.10 6.05 3.69
CA THR A 83 -10.06 5.10 3.09
C THR A 83 -10.19 3.78 3.83
N ALA A 84 -9.29 3.43 4.76
CA ALA A 84 -9.33 2.14 5.44
C ALA A 84 -10.59 1.92 6.28
N TRP A 85 -11.15 2.96 6.89
CA TRP A 85 -12.36 2.86 7.73
C TRP A 85 -13.42 3.89 7.36
N SER A 86 -13.22 4.64 6.26
CA SER A 86 -14.34 5.34 5.67
C SER A 86 -15.24 4.26 5.08
N ASP A 87 -16.48 4.19 5.55
CA ASP A 87 -17.54 3.55 4.79
C ASP A 87 -17.57 4.27 3.45
N GLU A 88 -17.08 3.63 2.39
CA GLU A 88 -17.57 3.93 1.06
C GLU A 88 -19.03 3.51 1.07
N GLU A 89 -19.90 4.40 1.55
CA GLU A 89 -21.28 4.47 1.12
C GLU A 89 -21.21 4.48 -0.41
N GLU A 90 -21.47 3.31 -0.96
CA GLU A 90 -21.70 3.03 -2.35
C GLU A 90 -22.59 4.15 -2.92
N SER A 91 -22.05 4.96 -3.83
CA SER A 91 -22.86 5.89 -4.60
C SER A 91 -22.46 5.85 -6.08
N SER A 92 -23.24 5.02 -6.77
CA SER A 92 -23.55 4.96 -8.21
C SER A 92 -22.53 4.38 -9.19
#